data_AF-A0A512CZX0-F1
#
_entry.id   AF-A0A512CZX0-F1
#
_cell.length_a   1.000
_cell.length_b   1.000
_cell.length_c   1.000
_cell.angle_alpha   90.00
_cell.angle_beta   90.00
_cell.angle_gamma   90.00
#
_symmetry.space_group_name_H-M   'P 1'
#
loop_
_entity.id
_entity.type
_entity.pdbx_description
1 polymer ?
#
loop_
_entity_poly.entity_id
_entity_poly.type
_entity_poly.pdbx_seq_one_letter_code
_entity_poly.pdbx_strand_id
1 'polypeptide(L)'
;MPCRAVVVLTAAAVVGLLASCGATDIPAPRRTVTVTVDAPGSTSSQAVPTTTAPAPTTTPPAVPTALAAGKQRGAPKSFAEAKSRIDAAAPAAAVSAGFRSPTGNIVCRRGAGSAVACEVKQGRIPPPLPTICPPGGAKDIGRIELGTGGARPVCNTDSIGTGSEPVLGYGARTQPSGTTACLSESTGVTCIELTGRHGFFLARSTFVTF
;
A
#
# COMPACT_ATOMS: atom_id res chain seq x y z
N MET A 1 42.96 30.71 32.37
CA MET A 1 44.29 30.07 32.25
C MET A 1 44.31 29.23 30.98
N PRO A 2 45.14 29.56 29.98
CA PRO A 2 45.20 28.88 28.69
C PRO A 2 46.37 27.88 28.61
N CYS A 3 46.21 26.76 27.91
CA CYS A 3 47.32 25.94 27.43
C CYS A 3 46.85 25.19 26.16
N ARG A 4 47.16 25.72 24.95
CA ARG A 4 48.21 25.22 24.02
C ARG A 4 48.09 23.71 23.76
N ALA A 5 47.45 23.27 22.67
CA ALA A 5 47.97 23.17 21.28
C ALA A 5 49.09 22.12 21.11
N VAL A 6 48.85 21.06 20.32
CA VAL A 6 49.80 20.50 19.32
C VAL A 6 49.00 19.75 18.24
N VAL A 7 49.23 20.15 16.99
CA VAL A 7 48.88 19.48 15.74
C VAL A 7 49.93 18.40 15.46
N VAL A 8 49.51 17.20 15.06
CA VAL A 8 50.39 16.26 14.35
C VAL A 8 49.64 15.72 13.13
N LEU A 9 50.01 16.29 11.98
CA LEU A 9 49.78 15.72 10.65
C LEU A 9 50.82 14.61 10.43
N THR A 10 50.38 13.38 10.23
CA THR A 10 51.23 12.32 9.66
C THR A 10 50.56 11.77 8.42
N ALA A 11 51.04 12.24 7.27
CA ALA A 11 50.86 11.60 5.99
C ALA A 11 51.73 10.33 5.96
N ALA A 12 51.12 9.18 5.70
CA ALA A 12 51.83 7.96 5.34
C ALA A 12 51.21 7.42 4.05
N ALA A 13 51.92 7.63 2.95
CA ALA A 13 51.64 7.01 1.68
C ALA A 13 51.96 5.51 1.77
N VAL A 14 50.95 4.67 1.54
CA VAL A 14 51.13 3.23 1.34
C VAL A 14 50.80 2.93 -0.12
N VAL A 15 51.84 2.79 -0.92
CA VAL A 15 51.78 2.22 -2.27
C VAL A 15 51.81 0.70 -2.11
N GLY A 16 50.70 0.04 -2.49
CA GLY A 16 50.53 -1.41 -2.44
C GLY A 16 50.04 -1.94 -3.79
N LEU A 17 50.80 -2.89 -4.32
CA LEU A 17 50.72 -3.53 -5.63
C LEU A 17 49.65 -4.66 -5.72
N LEU A 18 49.14 -4.85 -6.96
CA LEU A 18 48.64 -6.09 -7.60
C LEU A 18 47.27 -6.69 -7.20
N ALA A 19 46.34 -6.67 -8.19
CA ALA A 19 45.35 -7.73 -8.51
C ALA A 19 44.75 -7.40 -9.89
N SER A 20 45.19 -8.04 -10.98
CA SER A 20 44.63 -9.27 -11.57
C SER A 20 43.24 -9.11 -12.21
N CYS A 21 43.17 -9.49 -13.49
CA CYS A 21 42.04 -9.46 -14.41
C CYS A 21 40.69 -9.94 -13.85
N GLY A 22 39.62 -9.23 -14.20
CA GLY A 22 38.23 -9.69 -14.11
C GLY A 22 37.41 -9.00 -15.18
N ALA A 23 36.88 -9.77 -16.11
CA ALA A 23 36.25 -9.34 -17.35
C ALA A 23 35.04 -8.42 -17.12
N THR A 24 34.96 -7.33 -17.90
CA THR A 24 33.71 -6.61 -18.16
C THR A 24 32.76 -7.51 -18.92
N ASP A 25 31.77 -8.06 -18.20
CA ASP A 25 30.62 -8.73 -18.78
C ASP A 25 29.75 -7.65 -19.46
N ILE A 26 29.89 -7.52 -20.78
CA ILE A 26 29.05 -6.66 -21.60
C ILE A 26 27.76 -7.44 -21.85
N PRO A 27 26.59 -6.98 -21.34
CA PRO A 27 25.33 -7.66 -21.64
C PRO A 27 25.08 -7.61 -23.16
N ALA A 28 24.88 -8.80 -23.75
CA ALA A 28 24.54 -8.96 -25.15
C ALA A 28 23.31 -8.12 -25.54
N PRO A 29 23.24 -7.58 -26.76
CA PRO A 29 22.08 -6.84 -27.22
C PRO A 29 20.84 -7.71 -27.17
N ARG A 30 19.80 -7.24 -26.45
CA ARG A 30 18.48 -7.88 -26.43
C ARG A 30 17.95 -7.92 -27.86
N ARG A 31 17.70 -9.12 -28.37
CA ARG A 31 16.95 -9.31 -29.62
C ARG A 31 15.49 -8.94 -29.38
N THR A 32 15.08 -7.79 -29.86
CA THR A 32 13.68 -7.40 -29.94
C THR A 32 13.03 -8.21 -31.06
N VAL A 33 12.05 -9.06 -30.71
CA VAL A 33 11.22 -9.76 -31.69
C VAL A 33 10.03 -8.87 -32.01
N THR A 34 10.03 -8.28 -33.20
CA THR A 34 8.89 -7.56 -33.73
C THR A 34 7.89 -8.57 -34.27
N VAL A 35 6.76 -8.75 -33.59
CA VAL A 35 5.63 -9.56 -34.09
C VAL A 35 4.78 -8.64 -34.96
N THR A 36 4.92 -8.79 -36.28
CA THR A 36 4.03 -8.16 -37.25
C THR A 36 2.73 -8.96 -37.28
N VAL A 37 1.65 -8.39 -36.74
CA VAL A 37 0.31 -8.95 -36.90
C VAL A 37 -0.23 -8.43 -38.22
N ASP A 38 -0.38 -9.34 -39.19
CA ASP A 38 -1.05 -9.05 -40.45
C ASP A 38 -2.52 -8.69 -40.20
N ALA A 39 -2.97 -7.62 -40.83
CA ALA A 39 -4.36 -7.20 -40.76
C ALA A 39 -5.19 -8.14 -41.67
N PRO A 40 -6.28 -8.76 -41.18
CA PRO A 40 -7.12 -9.54 -42.07
C PRO A 40 -7.78 -8.62 -43.10
N GLY A 41 -7.66 -9.05 -44.36
CA GLY A 41 -8.08 -8.31 -45.54
C GLY A 41 -9.54 -7.89 -45.53
N SER A 42 -9.75 -6.68 -46.05
CA SER A 42 -11.04 -6.10 -46.38
C SER A 42 -11.83 -7.02 -47.30
N THR A 43 -12.84 -7.69 -46.77
CA THR A 43 -13.93 -8.25 -47.56
C THR A 43 -15.15 -7.36 -47.38
N SER A 44 -15.53 -6.74 -48.49
CA SER A 44 -16.75 -5.96 -48.67
C SER A 44 -17.96 -6.81 -48.26
N SER A 45 -18.74 -6.34 -47.28
CA SER A 45 -20.05 -6.90 -46.98
C SER A 45 -21.07 -5.78 -46.84
N GLN A 46 -22.18 -5.95 -47.54
CA GLN A 46 -23.28 -5.00 -47.70
C GLN A 46 -23.86 -4.55 -46.36
N ALA A 47 -24.16 -3.25 -46.27
CA ALA A 47 -24.88 -2.66 -45.17
C ALA A 47 -26.35 -3.14 -45.16
N VAL A 48 -26.73 -3.82 -44.08
CA VAL A 48 -28.12 -3.99 -43.65
C VAL A 48 -28.29 -3.14 -42.39
N PRO A 49 -29.30 -2.24 -42.29
CA PRO A 49 -29.49 -1.43 -41.11
C PRO A 49 -30.12 -2.28 -40.00
N THR A 50 -29.28 -2.91 -39.20
CA THR A 50 -29.71 -3.55 -37.95
C THR A 50 -29.56 -2.52 -36.83
N THR A 51 -30.69 -2.13 -36.23
CA THR A 51 -30.73 -1.32 -35.01
C THR A 51 -30.02 -2.09 -33.88
N THR A 52 -28.75 -1.78 -33.65
CA THR A 52 -28.00 -2.32 -32.51
C THR A 52 -28.45 -1.59 -31.25
N ALA A 53 -29.35 -2.21 -30.48
CA ALA A 53 -29.53 -1.85 -29.09
C ALA A 53 -28.19 -2.11 -28.36
N PRO A 54 -27.63 -1.14 -27.61
CA PRO A 54 -26.39 -1.37 -26.87
C PRO A 54 -26.61 -2.48 -25.86
N ALA A 55 -25.75 -3.50 -25.91
CA ALA A 55 -25.70 -4.55 -24.90
C ALA A 55 -25.51 -3.90 -23.52
N PRO A 56 -26.25 -4.32 -22.47
CA PRO A 56 -26.02 -3.81 -21.14
C PRO A 56 -24.60 -4.18 -20.74
N THR A 57 -23.75 -3.16 -20.62
CA THR A 57 -22.44 -3.32 -19.98
C THR A 57 -22.74 -3.67 -18.53
N THR A 58 -22.60 -4.94 -18.17
CA THR A 58 -22.67 -5.36 -16.77
C THR A 58 -21.41 -4.83 -16.08
N THR A 59 -21.49 -3.59 -15.60
CA THR A 59 -20.54 -3.07 -14.61
C THR A 59 -20.57 -4.05 -13.44
N PRO A 60 -19.41 -4.64 -13.06
CA PRO A 60 -19.33 -5.42 -11.84
C PRO A 60 -19.92 -4.59 -10.70
N PRO A 61 -20.75 -5.16 -9.81
CA PRO A 61 -21.38 -4.39 -8.74
C PRO A 61 -20.30 -3.64 -7.98
N ALA A 62 -20.33 -2.31 -8.07
CA ALA A 62 -19.39 -1.45 -7.38
C ALA A 62 -19.55 -1.72 -5.87
N VAL A 63 -18.49 -2.21 -5.23
CA VAL A 63 -18.44 -2.29 -3.77
C VAL A 63 -18.67 -0.87 -3.25
N PRO A 64 -19.63 -0.65 -2.32
CA PRO A 64 -19.87 0.67 -1.78
C PRO A 64 -18.56 1.30 -1.27
N THR A 65 -18.31 2.54 -1.64
CA THR A 65 -17.09 3.28 -1.24
C THR A 65 -16.96 3.36 0.29
N ALA A 66 -18.10 3.37 0.99
CA ALA A 66 -18.17 3.28 2.44
C ALA A 66 -18.72 1.92 2.91
N LEU A 67 -17.88 1.12 3.56
CA LEU A 67 -18.23 -0.11 4.25
C LEU A 67 -17.80 -0.02 5.71
N ALA A 68 -18.50 -0.76 6.57
CA ALA A 68 -18.05 -0.97 7.93
C ALA A 68 -18.47 -2.34 8.45
N ALA A 69 -17.72 -2.85 9.40
CA ALA A 69 -18.07 -4.03 10.16
C ALA A 69 -17.56 -3.94 11.59
N GLY A 70 -18.27 -4.58 12.52
CA GLY A 70 -17.91 -4.61 13.94
C GLY A 70 -18.23 -3.32 14.70
N LYS A 71 -17.77 -3.25 15.96
CA LYS A 71 -17.98 -2.09 16.83
C LYS A 71 -16.93 -1.02 16.54
N GLN A 72 -17.33 0.09 15.95
CA GLN A 72 -16.47 1.20 15.48
C GLN A 72 -15.89 2.08 16.61
N ARG A 73 -15.49 1.49 17.74
CA ARG A 73 -14.97 2.24 18.90
C ARG A 73 -13.66 2.94 18.52
N GLY A 74 -13.67 4.26 18.52
CA GLY A 74 -12.50 5.07 18.20
C GLY A 74 -12.21 5.23 16.71
N ALA A 75 -13.01 4.62 15.83
CA ALA A 75 -12.89 4.85 14.38
C ALA A 75 -13.27 6.31 14.04
N PRO A 76 -12.57 6.97 13.10
CA PRO A 76 -13.06 8.20 12.48
C PRO A 76 -14.38 7.93 11.75
N LYS A 77 -15.30 8.90 11.80
CA LYS A 77 -16.62 8.80 11.14
C LYS A 77 -16.61 9.29 9.70
N SER A 78 -15.53 9.93 9.27
CA SER A 78 -15.38 10.49 7.92
C SER A 78 -13.91 10.67 7.56
N PHE A 79 -13.66 10.88 6.27
CA PHE A 79 -12.34 11.29 5.77
C PHE A 79 -11.83 12.57 6.43
N ALA A 80 -12.70 13.58 6.63
CA ALA A 80 -12.30 14.86 7.22
C ALA A 80 -11.82 14.69 8.66
N GLU A 81 -12.53 13.87 9.45
CA GLU A 81 -12.12 13.54 10.81
C GLU A 81 -10.81 12.75 10.82
N ALA A 82 -10.68 11.73 9.95
CA ALA A 82 -9.44 10.95 9.82
C ALA A 82 -8.24 11.83 9.47
N LYS A 83 -8.41 12.74 8.51
CA LYS A 83 -7.38 13.71 8.12
C LYS A 83 -7.01 14.64 9.26
N SER A 84 -8.00 15.20 9.97
CA SER A 84 -7.73 16.08 11.12
C SER A 84 -6.90 15.39 12.20
N ARG A 85 -7.21 14.13 12.53
CA ARG A 85 -6.43 13.35 13.50
C ARG A 85 -5.01 13.09 13.00
N ILE A 86 -4.85 12.74 11.73
CA ILE A 86 -3.53 12.55 11.11
C ILE A 86 -2.73 13.85 11.13
N ASP A 87 -3.32 14.98 10.73
CA ASP A 87 -2.62 16.27 10.69
C ASP A 87 -2.12 16.70 12.08
N ALA A 88 -2.86 16.38 13.14
CA ALA A 88 -2.49 16.67 14.53
C ALA A 88 -1.39 15.73 15.08
N ALA A 89 -1.12 14.61 14.42
CA ALA A 89 -0.16 13.61 14.89
C ALA A 89 1.29 13.96 14.51
N ALA A 90 2.21 13.64 15.43
CA ALA A 90 3.63 13.82 15.20
C ALA A 90 4.15 12.84 14.12
N PRO A 91 4.93 13.32 13.12
CA PRO A 91 5.46 12.45 12.09
C PRO A 91 6.66 11.62 12.59
N ALA A 92 6.68 10.34 12.27
CA ALA A 92 7.80 9.43 12.54
C ALA A 92 8.66 9.22 11.29
N ALA A 93 9.85 9.83 11.26
CA ALA A 93 10.76 9.81 10.10
C ALA A 93 11.29 8.40 9.75
N ALA A 94 11.43 7.51 10.73
CA ALA A 94 11.97 6.16 10.53
C ALA A 94 11.00 5.18 9.83
N VAL A 95 9.78 5.62 9.48
CA VAL A 95 8.71 4.76 8.96
C VAL A 95 8.34 5.14 7.53
N SER A 96 9.02 4.53 6.56
CA SER A 96 8.87 4.82 5.12
C SER A 96 8.16 3.71 4.34
N ALA A 97 8.64 2.47 4.37
CA ALA A 97 8.11 1.38 3.53
C ALA A 97 6.94 0.60 4.16
N GLY A 98 6.92 0.49 5.48
CA GLY A 98 5.91 -0.26 6.23
C GLY A 98 6.10 -0.09 7.73
N PHE A 99 5.13 -0.52 8.51
CA PHE A 99 5.19 -0.48 9.97
C PHE A 99 4.31 -1.55 10.61
N ARG A 100 4.53 -1.77 11.90
CA ARG A 100 3.57 -2.45 12.76
C ARG A 100 3.07 -1.51 13.85
N SER A 101 1.84 -1.72 14.26
CA SER A 101 1.29 -1.15 15.50
C SER A 101 2.15 -1.58 16.71
N PRO A 102 2.13 -0.85 17.84
CA PRO A 102 2.92 -1.19 19.03
C PRO A 102 2.69 -2.59 19.58
N THR A 103 1.45 -3.10 19.51
CA THR A 103 1.14 -4.50 19.89
C THR A 103 1.57 -5.52 18.85
N GLY A 104 1.94 -5.08 17.65
CA GLY A 104 2.29 -5.93 16.52
C GLY A 104 1.10 -6.63 15.86
N ASN A 105 -0.14 -6.37 16.30
CA ASN A 105 -1.34 -7.02 15.79
C ASN A 105 -1.71 -6.53 14.38
N ILE A 106 -1.50 -5.24 14.12
CA ILE A 106 -1.68 -4.64 12.80
C ILE A 106 -0.32 -4.39 12.18
N VAL A 107 -0.13 -4.81 10.93
CA VAL A 107 1.03 -4.52 10.09
C VAL A 107 0.55 -3.82 8.83
N CYS A 108 1.30 -2.83 8.36
CA CYS A 108 0.98 -2.04 7.19
C CYS A 108 2.17 -1.93 6.26
N ARG A 109 1.93 -1.96 4.95
CA ARG A 109 2.96 -1.81 3.93
C ARG A 109 2.48 -0.86 2.85
N ARG A 110 3.40 -0.01 2.40
CA ARG A 110 3.20 0.84 1.24
C ARG A 110 3.57 0.09 -0.03
N GLY A 111 2.74 0.23 -1.04
CA GLY A 111 3.03 -0.17 -2.41
C GLY A 111 3.61 1.01 -3.21
N ALA A 112 3.60 0.87 -4.53
CA ALA A 112 3.94 1.97 -5.42
C ALA A 112 2.86 3.08 -5.36
N GLY A 113 3.29 4.33 -5.56
CA GLY A 113 2.39 5.49 -5.57
C GLY A 113 1.68 5.71 -4.23
N SER A 114 0.35 5.79 -4.26
CA SER A 114 -0.49 6.02 -3.09
C SER A 114 -0.98 4.73 -2.40
N ALA A 115 -0.59 3.56 -2.91
CA ALA A 115 -1.11 2.29 -2.42
C ALA A 115 -0.61 1.98 -0.99
N VAL A 116 -1.52 1.56 -0.12
CA VAL A 116 -1.20 1.04 1.21
C VAL A 116 -2.10 -0.13 1.55
N ALA A 117 -1.55 -1.15 2.17
CA ALA A 117 -2.29 -2.30 2.68
C ALA A 117 -2.00 -2.45 4.18
N CYS A 118 -3.04 -2.64 4.99
CA CYS A 118 -2.90 -2.96 6.40
C CYS A 118 -3.62 -4.27 6.71
N GLU A 119 -2.96 -5.14 7.46
CA GLU A 119 -3.43 -6.46 7.83
C GLU A 119 -3.51 -6.60 9.35
N VAL A 120 -4.60 -7.21 9.83
CA VAL A 120 -4.81 -7.57 11.23
C VAL A 120 -4.57 -9.07 11.42
N LYS A 121 -3.69 -9.42 12.36
CA LYS A 121 -3.32 -10.81 12.65
C LYS A 121 -4.37 -11.51 13.50
N GLN A 122 -4.83 -10.86 14.56
CA GLN A 122 -5.81 -11.39 15.52
C GLN A 122 -7.07 -10.55 15.53
N GLY A 123 -8.22 -11.25 15.57
CA GLY A 123 -9.55 -10.65 15.46
C GLY A 123 -9.83 -10.16 14.05
N ARG A 124 -9.61 -11.03 13.07
CA ARG A 124 -10.09 -10.85 11.70
C ARG A 124 -11.61 -10.67 11.68
N ILE A 125 -12.11 -9.98 10.65
CA ILE A 125 -13.47 -9.43 10.66
C ILE A 125 -14.39 -10.28 9.77
N PRO A 126 -15.55 -10.76 10.26
CA PRO A 126 -16.54 -11.37 9.40
C PRO A 126 -17.00 -10.37 8.31
N PRO A 127 -17.12 -10.80 7.04
CA PRO A 127 -17.53 -9.90 5.98
C PRO A 127 -18.96 -9.38 6.20
N PRO A 128 -19.22 -8.07 6.07
CA PRO A 128 -20.57 -7.50 6.25
C PRO A 128 -21.52 -7.87 5.10
N LEU A 129 -21.00 -8.36 3.97
CA LEU A 129 -21.77 -8.83 2.82
C LEU A 129 -21.20 -10.19 2.36
N PRO A 130 -22.05 -11.15 1.95
CA PRO A 130 -21.61 -12.48 1.55
C PRO A 130 -20.74 -12.49 0.29
N THR A 131 -20.78 -11.43 -0.52
CA THR A 131 -20.01 -11.29 -1.77
C THR A 131 -18.57 -10.85 -1.57
N ILE A 132 -18.19 -10.38 -0.38
CA ILE A 132 -16.83 -9.85 -0.11
C ILE A 132 -15.80 -10.98 -0.04
N CYS A 133 -16.13 -12.06 0.67
CA CYS A 133 -15.29 -13.25 0.75
C CYS A 133 -15.90 -14.37 -0.11
N PRO A 134 -15.26 -14.79 -1.21
CA PRO A 134 -15.84 -15.80 -2.08
C PRO A 134 -15.92 -17.18 -1.40
N PRO A 135 -16.87 -18.04 -1.84
CA PRO A 135 -16.86 -19.45 -1.48
C PRO A 135 -15.51 -20.12 -1.80
N GLY A 136 -15.09 -21.09 -0.99
CA GLY A 136 -13.80 -21.79 -1.15
C GLY A 136 -12.53 -21.03 -0.73
N GLY A 137 -12.61 -19.72 -0.46
CA GLY A 137 -11.48 -18.92 0.04
C GLY A 137 -11.48 -18.68 1.57
N ALA A 138 -10.62 -17.76 2.01
CA ALA A 138 -10.65 -17.22 3.37
C ALA A 138 -12.05 -16.70 3.72
N LYS A 139 -12.49 -16.95 4.95
CA LYS A 139 -13.85 -16.62 5.41
C LYS A 139 -13.96 -15.28 6.12
N ASP A 140 -12.82 -14.69 6.47
CA ASP A 140 -12.72 -13.45 7.20
C ASP A 140 -11.85 -12.43 6.46
N ILE A 141 -12.12 -11.16 6.73
CA ILE A 141 -11.34 -10.03 6.25
C ILE A 141 -10.15 -9.88 7.19
N GLY A 142 -8.96 -10.14 6.67
CA GLY A 142 -7.71 -9.91 7.37
C GLY A 142 -7.01 -8.63 6.96
N ARG A 143 -7.31 -8.09 5.77
CA ARG A 143 -6.57 -6.97 5.18
C ARG A 143 -7.49 -5.93 4.57
N ILE A 144 -7.12 -4.66 4.67
CA ILE A 144 -7.71 -3.55 3.91
C ILE A 144 -6.63 -3.00 2.98
N GLU A 145 -6.97 -2.84 1.71
CA GLU A 145 -6.10 -2.27 0.68
C GLU A 145 -6.69 -0.94 0.20
N LEU A 146 -5.89 0.12 0.27
CA LEU A 146 -6.23 1.47 -0.17
C LEU A 146 -5.40 1.83 -1.38
N GLY A 147 -6.04 2.38 -2.40
CA GLY A 147 -5.41 2.99 -3.56
C GLY A 147 -6.29 4.10 -4.14
N THR A 148 -6.03 4.49 -5.38
CA THR A 148 -6.74 5.58 -6.07
C THR A 148 -8.25 5.32 -6.24
N GLY A 149 -8.68 4.06 -6.34
CA GLY A 149 -10.09 3.67 -6.43
C GLY A 149 -10.79 3.49 -5.08
N GLY A 150 -10.14 3.85 -3.96
CA GLY A 150 -10.69 3.71 -2.61
C GLY A 150 -10.13 2.52 -1.83
N ALA A 151 -10.67 2.36 -0.62
CA ALA A 151 -10.31 1.25 0.27
C ALA A 151 -11.22 0.04 0.03
N ARG A 152 -10.64 -1.15 -0.04
CA ARG A 152 -11.36 -2.42 -0.20
C ARG A 152 -10.95 -3.44 0.86
N PRO A 153 -11.90 -4.20 1.44
CA PRO A 153 -11.57 -5.33 2.27
C PRO A 153 -11.06 -6.51 1.44
N VAL A 154 -10.14 -7.27 2.01
CA VAL A 154 -9.52 -8.44 1.39
C VAL A 154 -9.54 -9.60 2.37
N CYS A 155 -10.06 -10.73 1.89
CA CYS A 155 -10.07 -11.99 2.61
C CYS A 155 -8.82 -12.78 2.20
N ASN A 156 -7.76 -12.67 2.99
CA ASN A 156 -6.43 -13.18 2.67
C ASN A 156 -6.08 -14.42 3.50
N THR A 157 -5.35 -15.39 2.93
CA THR A 157 -4.71 -16.49 3.68
C THR A 157 -3.20 -16.31 3.82
N ASP A 158 -2.62 -15.41 3.02
CA ASP A 158 -1.24 -14.93 3.09
C ASP A 158 -1.09 -13.82 4.14
N SER A 159 0.16 -13.42 4.42
CA SER A 159 0.49 -12.28 5.27
C SER A 159 1.36 -11.30 4.51
N ILE A 160 1.05 -10.01 4.59
CA ILE A 160 1.92 -8.95 4.07
C ILE A 160 3.12 -8.67 4.98
N GLY A 161 3.02 -9.05 6.25
CA GLY A 161 4.04 -8.83 7.26
C GLY A 161 5.28 -9.71 7.06
N THR A 162 6.46 -9.13 7.24
CA THR A 162 7.77 -9.79 7.22
C THR A 162 8.31 -10.05 8.63
N GLY A 163 7.76 -9.38 9.65
CA GLY A 163 8.19 -9.50 11.04
C GLY A 163 9.25 -8.48 11.46
N SER A 164 9.83 -7.76 10.49
CA SER A 164 10.91 -6.78 10.71
C SER A 164 10.45 -5.33 10.55
N GLU A 165 9.15 -5.08 10.34
CA GLU A 165 8.64 -3.73 10.14
C GLU A 165 8.86 -2.85 11.38
N PRO A 166 9.33 -1.60 11.25
CA PRO A 166 9.49 -0.71 12.39
C PRO A 166 8.16 -0.48 13.11
N VAL A 167 8.23 -0.21 14.42
CA VAL A 167 7.03 0.15 15.19
C VAL A 167 6.67 1.60 14.89
N LEU A 168 5.41 1.83 14.51
CA LEU A 168 4.83 3.18 14.54
C LEU A 168 4.11 3.36 15.88
N GLY A 169 4.72 4.18 16.75
CA GLY A 169 4.19 4.47 18.09
C GLY A 169 2.76 5.01 18.07
N TYR A 170 2.03 4.82 19.15
CA TYR A 170 0.69 5.40 19.28
C TYR A 170 0.74 6.93 19.26
N GLY A 171 -0.23 7.54 18.59
CA GLY A 171 -0.29 8.99 18.36
C GLY A 171 0.70 9.51 17.31
N ALA A 172 1.49 8.63 16.70
CA ALA A 172 2.40 8.98 15.63
C ALA A 172 1.82 8.64 14.26
N ARG A 173 2.13 9.49 13.28
CA ARG A 173 1.83 9.23 11.87
C ARG A 173 3.08 8.91 11.09
N THR A 174 2.90 8.24 9.97
CA THR A 174 3.93 8.09 8.97
C THR A 174 4.24 9.43 8.29
N GLN A 175 5.46 9.57 7.79
CA GLN A 175 5.73 10.61 6.78
C GLN A 175 4.86 10.37 5.55
N PRO A 176 4.28 11.41 4.92
CA PRO A 176 3.51 11.23 3.69
C PRO A 176 4.38 10.58 2.62
N SER A 177 3.83 9.58 1.93
CA SER A 177 4.45 8.99 0.74
C SER A 177 3.51 9.27 -0.42
N GLY A 178 3.90 10.21 -1.29
CA GLY A 178 2.96 10.85 -2.18
C GLY A 178 1.82 11.50 -1.39
N THR A 179 0.59 11.04 -1.66
CA THR A 179 -0.64 11.56 -1.07
C THR A 179 -1.19 10.68 0.05
N THR A 180 -0.43 9.67 0.51
CA THR A 180 -0.89 8.71 1.51
C THR A 180 -0.20 8.88 2.86
N ALA A 181 -1.01 8.94 3.92
CA ALA A 181 -0.56 9.03 5.30
C ALA A 181 -1.34 8.05 6.18
N CYS A 182 -0.66 7.52 7.20
CA CYS A 182 -1.26 6.61 8.17
C CYS A 182 -0.94 7.06 9.59
N LEU A 183 -1.85 6.81 10.50
CA LEU A 183 -1.76 7.10 11.93
C LEU A 183 -2.03 5.82 12.73
N SER A 184 -1.18 5.58 13.72
CA SER A 184 -1.32 4.51 14.70
C SER A 184 -1.91 5.07 15.99
N GLU A 185 -3.06 4.58 16.42
CA GLU A 185 -3.74 4.94 17.67
C GLU A 185 -3.95 3.68 18.53
N SER A 186 -4.17 3.85 19.83
CA SER A 186 -4.48 2.72 20.72
C SER A 186 -5.79 2.00 20.34
N THR A 187 -6.67 2.69 19.62
CA THR A 187 -7.94 2.18 19.11
C THR A 187 -7.80 1.44 17.78
N GLY A 188 -6.76 1.71 16.99
CA GLY A 188 -6.57 1.10 15.66
C GLY A 188 -5.60 1.88 14.78
N VAL A 189 -5.54 1.51 13.50
CA VAL A 189 -4.74 2.21 12.49
C VAL A 189 -5.67 2.86 11.48
N THR A 190 -5.42 4.14 11.19
CA THR A 190 -6.13 4.89 10.14
C THR A 190 -5.16 5.20 9.01
N CYS A 191 -5.55 4.96 7.76
CA CYS A 191 -4.80 5.40 6.59
C CYS A 191 -5.72 6.17 5.64
N ILE A 192 -5.20 7.23 5.03
CA ILE A 192 -5.91 8.06 4.06
C ILE A 192 -5.07 8.30 2.81
N GLU A 193 -5.75 8.50 1.68
CA GLU A 193 -5.21 8.97 0.42
C GLU A 193 -5.86 10.31 0.09
N LEU A 194 -5.05 11.35 -0.05
CA LEU A 194 -5.52 12.74 -0.07
C LEU A 194 -6.21 13.13 -1.38
N THR A 195 -5.84 12.54 -2.52
CA THR A 195 -6.33 12.95 -3.85
C THR A 195 -7.78 12.54 -4.07
N GLY A 196 -8.07 11.25 -3.93
CA GLY A 196 -9.41 10.67 -4.05
C GLY A 196 -10.25 10.86 -2.78
N ARG A 197 -9.64 11.37 -1.70
CA ARG A 197 -10.25 11.55 -0.38
C ARG A 197 -10.83 10.25 0.17
N HIS A 198 -10.06 9.18 0.00
CA HIS A 198 -10.39 7.85 0.47
C HIS A 198 -9.60 7.48 1.71
N GLY A 199 -10.11 6.55 2.49
CA GLY A 199 -9.34 5.98 3.58
C GLY A 199 -10.02 4.81 4.24
N PHE A 200 -9.36 4.32 5.27
CA PHE A 200 -9.91 3.31 6.15
C PHE A 200 -9.41 3.47 7.57
N PHE A 201 -10.16 2.87 8.47
CA PHE A 201 -9.77 2.52 9.82
C PHE A 201 -9.80 1.01 9.96
N LEU A 202 -8.77 0.43 10.59
CA LEU A 202 -8.68 -1.00 10.89
C LEU A 202 -8.31 -1.20 12.35
N ALA A 203 -9.03 -2.09 13.02
CA ALA A 203 -8.73 -2.54 14.37
C ALA A 203 -9.11 -4.02 14.55
N ARG A 204 -8.85 -4.56 15.74
CA ARG A 204 -9.31 -5.89 16.11
C ARG A 204 -10.84 -5.95 16.00
N SER A 205 -11.34 -6.87 15.18
CA SER A 205 -12.76 -7.16 14.98
C SER A 205 -13.59 -6.00 14.42
N THR A 206 -12.98 -4.98 13.80
CA THR A 206 -13.72 -3.90 13.14
C THR A 206 -12.90 -3.22 12.03
N PHE A 207 -13.59 -2.72 11.01
CA PHE A 207 -13.03 -1.79 10.04
C PHE A 207 -14.10 -0.79 9.57
N VAL A 208 -13.64 0.33 8.99
CA VAL A 208 -14.46 1.32 8.30
C VAL A 208 -13.72 1.79 7.06
N THR A 209 -14.40 1.98 5.94
CA THR A 209 -13.90 2.69 4.76
C THR A 209 -14.73 3.95 4.53
N PHE A 210 -14.12 4.98 3.96
CA PHE A 210 -14.75 6.25 3.64
C PHE A 210 -14.05 6.90 2.44
#